data_AF-A0A943FCH4-F1
#
_entry.id   AF-A0A943FCH4-F1
#
_cell.length_a   1.000
_cell.length_b   1.000
_cell.length_c   1.000
_cell.angle_alpha   90.00
_cell.angle_beta   90.00
_cell.angle_gamma   90.00
#
_symmetry.space_group_name_H-M   'P 1'
#
loop_
_entity.id
_entity.type
_entity.pdbx_description
1 polymer ?
#
loop_
_entity_poly.entity_id
_entity_poly.type
_entity_poly.pdbx_seq_one_letter_code
_entity_poly.pdbx_strand_id
1 'polypeptide(L)' 'MSWGPCFLYYRCPQCSKKFKYATDLIPVFGDDFGKCPVCSAMGILEKEGARTPDDLDYTEVE' A
#
# COMPACT_ATOMS: atom_id res chain seq x y z
N MET A 1 23.16 4.35 1.90
CA MET A 1 21.94 4.36 2.72
C MET A 1 21.03 3.27 2.19
N SER A 2 21.11 2.06 2.75
CA SER A 2 20.17 0.98 2.43
C SER A 2 18.83 1.36 3.04
N TRP A 3 18.01 2.08 2.28
CA TRP A 3 16.59 2.26 2.61
C TRP A 3 16.01 0.86 2.70
N GLY A 4 15.76 0.39 3.92
CA GLY A 4 15.01 -0.85 4.12
C GLY A 4 13.66 -0.74 3.39
N PRO A 5 13.02 -1.87 3.04
CA PRO A 5 11.77 -1.85 2.30
C PRO A 5 10.74 -1.00 3.05
N CYS A 6 10.41 0.15 2.49
CA CYS A 6 9.35 1.01 3.00
C CYS A 6 8.03 0.53 2.41
N PHE A 7 7.02 0.44 3.26
CA PHE A 7 5.66 0.10 2.91
C PHE A 7 4.77 1.32 3.12
N LEU A 8 3.86 1.52 2.18
CA LEU A 8 2.83 2.54 2.22
C LEU A 8 1.49 1.83 2.42
N TYR A 9 0.78 2.20 3.47
CA TYR A 9 -0.44 1.52 3.88
C TYR A 9 -1.62 2.42 3.58
N TYR A 10 -2.56 1.85 2.86
CA TYR A 10 -3.69 2.53 2.31
C TYR A 10 -4.98 1.87 2.76
N ARG A 11 -6.02 2.69 2.79
CA ARG A 11 -7.39 2.26 3.03
C ARG A 11 -8.29 2.70 1.90
N CYS A 12 -9.00 1.73 1.32
CA CYS A 12 -10.00 1.98 0.31
C CYS A 12 -11.24 2.65 0.94
N PRO A 13 -11.63 3.88 0.55
CA PRO A 13 -12.86 4.49 1.06
C PRO A 13 -14.13 3.83 0.51
N GLN A 14 -14.05 3.13 -0.63
CA GLN A 14 -15.19 2.47 -1.28
C GLN A 14 -15.49 1.09 -0.69
N CYS A 15 -14.44 0.32 -0.42
CA CYS A 15 -14.51 -1.07 -0.02
C CYS A 15 -14.03 -1.32 1.42
N SER A 16 -13.56 -0.28 2.10
CA SER A 16 -13.01 -0.31 3.47
C SER A 16 -11.85 -1.29 3.67
N LYS A 17 -11.34 -1.89 2.57
CA LYS A 17 -10.19 -2.79 2.60
C LYS A 17 -8.92 -2.02 2.88
N LYS A 18 -8.11 -2.60 3.74
CA LYS A 18 -6.77 -2.17 4.07
C LYS A 18 -5.78 -2.93 3.19
N PHE A 19 -4.93 -2.20 2.50
CA PHE A 19 -3.91 -2.77 1.64
C PHE A 19 -2.62 -1.98 1.79
N LYS A 20 -1.50 -2.59 1.45
CA LYS A 20 -0.20 -1.97 1.52
C LYS A 20 0.56 -2.20 0.22
N TYR A 21 1.37 -1.21 -0.13
CA TYR A 21 2.25 -1.25 -1.28
C TYR A 21 3.69 -1.14 -0.80
N ALA A 22 4.56 -1.99 -1.32
CA ALA A 22 5.99 -1.75 -1.21
C ALA A 22 6.36 -0.53 -2.07
N THR A 23 7.19 0.36 -1.54
CA THR A 23 7.78 1.47 -2.31
C THR A 23 8.56 0.99 -3.54
N ASP A 24 9.04 -0.26 -3.52
CA ASP A 24 9.70 -0.91 -4.65
C ASP A 24 8.75 -1.14 -5.85
N LEU A 25 7.43 -1.14 -5.61
CA LEU A 25 6.39 -1.32 -6.63
C LEU A 25 5.94 0.01 -7.27
N ILE A 26 6.45 1.15 -6.82
CA ILE A 26 6.22 2.45 -7.47
C ILE A 26 6.55 2.41 -8.98
N PRO A 27 7.71 1.90 -9.44
CA PRO A 27 7.99 1.77 -10.86
C PRO A 27 7.12 0.72 -11.59
N VAL A 28 6.55 -0.25 -10.87
CA VAL A 28 5.71 -1.31 -11.46
C VAL A 28 4.28 -0.80 -11.70
N PHE A 29 3.69 -0.19 -10.68
CA PHE A 29 2.32 0.31 -10.73
C PHE A 29 2.22 1.73 -11.30
N GLY A 30 3.28 2.55 -11.20
CA GLY A 30 3.29 3.91 -11.74
C GLY A 30 2.08 4.73 -11.29
N ASP A 31 1.23 5.13 -12.23
CA ASP A 31 0.00 5.88 -12.00
C ASP A 31 -1.13 5.09 -11.30
N ASP A 32 -1.03 3.76 -11.22
CA ASP A 32 -1.95 2.90 -10.46
C ASP A 32 -1.49 2.68 -9.00
N PHE A 33 -0.33 3.20 -8.63
CA PHE A 33 0.20 3.09 -7.28
C PHE A 33 -0.73 3.75 -6.26
N GLY A 34 -1.08 3.02 -5.19
CA GLY A 34 -2.01 3.50 -4.18
C GLY A 34 -3.49 3.35 -4.56
N LYS A 35 -3.82 2.80 -5.73
CA LYS A 35 -5.20 2.41 -6.04
C LYS A 35 -5.54 1.06 -5.40
N CYS A 36 -6.80 0.91 -5.02
CA CYS A 36 -7.29 -0.36 -4.50
C CYS A 36 -7.37 -1.40 -5.64
N PRO A 37 -6.82 -2.62 -5.48
CA PRO A 37 -6.87 -3.66 -6.51
C PRO A 37 -8.28 -4.18 -6.80
N VAL A 38 -9.26 -3.88 -5.94
CA VAL A 38 -10.65 -4.31 -6.09
C VAL A 38 -11.51 -3.24 -6.75
N CYS A 39 -11.36 -1.99 -6.30
CA CYS A 39 -12.24 -0.90 -6.74
C CYS A 39 -11.59 0.02 -7.78
N SER A 40 -10.29 -0.11 -8.01
CA SER A 40 -9.47 0.85 -8.77
C SER A 40 -9.58 2.30 -8.28
N ALA A 41 -10.17 2.50 -7.11
CA ALA A 41 -10.32 3.80 -6.46
C ALA A 41 -9.03 4.16 -5.73
N MET A 42 -8.70 5.44 -5.69
CA MET A 42 -7.54 5.93 -4.97
C MET A 42 -7.69 5.66 -3.46
N GLY A 43 -6.75 4.91 -2.90
CA GLY A 43 -6.68 4.63 -1.48
C GLY A 43 -6.26 5.86 -0.69
N ILE A 44 -6.77 5.97 0.54
CA ILE A 44 -6.34 6.99 1.49
C ILE A 44 -5.11 6.44 2.21
N LEU A 45 -3.99 7.14 2.12
CA LEU A 45 -2.77 6.79 2.85
C LEU A 45 -3.02 6.96 4.35
N GLU A 46 -2.91 5.87 5.13
CA GLU A 46 -3.06 5.89 6.59
C GLU A 46 -1.69 5.97 7.28
N LYS A 47 -0.68 5.25 6.78
CA LYS A 47 0.67 5.22 7.36
C LYS A 47 1.73 4.88 6.31
N GLU A 48 2.96 5.28 6.57
CA GLU A 48 4.14 4.92 5.79
C GLU A 48 5.27 4.49 6.75
N GLY A 49 6.03 3.46 6.40
CA GLY A 49 7.15 3.01 7.24
C GLY A 49 7.62 1.59 6.95
N ALA A 50 8.55 1.12 7.78
CA ALA A 50 9.04 -0.26 7.72
C ALA A 50 7.94 -1.27 8.11
N ARG A 51 8.12 -2.53 7.72
CA ARG A 51 7.22 -3.63 8.07
C ARG A 51 7.00 -3.68 9.59
N THR A 52 5.76 -3.61 10.00
CA THR A 52 5.31 -3.68 11.40
C THR A 52 4.52 -4.96 11.62
N PRO A 53 4.35 -5.47 12.84
CA PRO A 53 3.51 -6.65 13.09
C PRO A 53 2.04 -6.46 12.66
N ASP A 54 1.57 -5.20 12.59
CA ASP A 54 0.24 -4.82 12.11
C ASP A 54 0.06 -5.02 10.60
N ASP A 55 1.14 -5.25 9.84
CA ASP A 55 1.11 -5.59 8.42
C ASP A 55 0.26 -6.78 8.04
N LEU A 56 0.05 -7.72 8.98
CA LEU A 56 -0.76 -8.91 8.75
C LEU A 56 -2.23 -8.56 8.48
N ASP A 57 -2.69 -7.40 8.95
CA ASP A 57 -4.05 -6.89 8.70
C ASP A 57 -4.19 -6.22 7.33
N TYR A 58 -3.07 -5.85 6.69
CA TYR A 58 -3.05 -5.18 5.40
C TYR A 58 -2.68 -6.16 4.30
N THR A 59 -3.54 -6.27 3.29
CA THR A 59 -3.22 -7.09 2.11
C THR A 59 -2.05 -6.48 1.36
N GLU A 60 -0.95 -7.21 1.22
CA GLU A 60 0.17 -6.81 0.37
C GLU A 60 -0.29 -6.88 -1.08
N VAL A 61 -0.21 -5.75 -1.78
CA VAL A 61 -0.41 -5.72 -3.22
C VAL A 61 0.97 -5.91 -3.84
N GLU A 62 1.13 -7.02 -4.57
CA GLU A 62 2.34 -7.41 -5.30
C GLU A 62 2.13 -7.24 -6.80
#